data_AF-A0AAV3EHP2-F1
#
_entry.id   AF-A0AAV3EHP2-F1
#
_cell.length_a   1.000
_cell.length_b   1.000
_cell.length_c   1.000
_cell.angle_alpha   90.00
_cell.angle_beta   90.00
_cell.angle_gamma   90.00
#
_symmetry.space_group_name_H-M   'P 1'
#
loop_
_entity.id
_entity.type
_entity.pdbx_description
1 polymer ?
#
loop_
_entity_poly.entity_id
_entity_poly.type
_entity_poly.pdbx_seq_one_letter_code
_entity_poly.pdbx_strand_id
1 'polypeptide(L)'
;MLDANDLLVAIKRASIDAIESVKPVNIVYGKVESVSPLKVSVENKLTLTKDQLIVPNRFKIYEIDCEIESKIGIAKYDNTLKPGENIILFRMQGGQQYLVIDRVVK
;
A
#
# COMPACT_ATOMS: atom_id res chain seq x y z
N MET A 1 4.19 -44.40 -21.63
CA MET A 1 3.05 -44.43 -20.70
C MET A 1 3.31 -43.37 -19.67
N LEU A 2 2.33 -42.51 -19.34
CA LEU A 2 2.47 -41.68 -18.15
C LEU A 2 2.55 -42.61 -16.94
N ASP A 3 3.52 -42.36 -16.07
CA ASP A 3 3.68 -43.10 -14.83
C ASP A 3 3.22 -42.28 -13.61
N ALA A 4 3.24 -42.89 -12.43
CA ALA A 4 2.79 -42.24 -11.20
C ALA A 4 3.62 -40.98 -10.86
N ASN A 5 4.86 -40.89 -11.36
CA ASN A 5 5.71 -39.75 -11.15
C ASN A 5 5.26 -38.56 -12.02
N ASP A 6 4.87 -38.81 -13.27
CA ASP A 6 4.29 -37.79 -14.14
C ASP A 6 3.01 -37.18 -13.56
N LEU A 7 2.15 -38.00 -12.94
CA LEU A 7 0.96 -37.52 -12.25
C LEU A 7 1.31 -36.64 -11.04
N LEU A 8 2.30 -37.03 -10.25
CA LEU A 8 2.74 -36.29 -9.07
C LEU A 8 3.37 -34.94 -9.47
N VAL A 9 4.11 -34.90 -10.58
CA VAL A 9 4.65 -33.68 -11.19
C VAL A 9 3.50 -32.79 -11.68
N ALA A 10 2.50 -33.35 -12.37
CA ALA A 10 1.34 -32.59 -12.85
C ALA A 10 0.54 -31.97 -11.69
N ILE A 11 0.33 -32.69 -10.58
CA ILE A 11 -0.35 -32.17 -9.39
C ILE A 11 0.44 -31.03 -8.73
N LYS A 12 1.76 -31.20 -8.59
CA LYS A 12 2.64 -30.13 -8.05
C LYS A 12 2.59 -28.89 -8.94
N ARG A 13 2.66 -29.09 -10.26
CA ARG A 13 2.61 -28.00 -11.23
C ARG A 13 1.27 -27.28 -11.20
N ALA A 14 0.14 -28.01 -11.21
CA ALA A 14 -1.18 -27.43 -11.08
C ALA A 14 -1.36 -26.65 -9.76
N SER A 15 -0.71 -27.10 -8.68
CA SER A 15 -0.72 -26.38 -7.40
C SER A 15 0.06 -25.07 -7.45
N ILE A 16 1.24 -25.07 -8.09
CA ILE A 16 2.04 -23.85 -8.31
C ILE A 16 1.31 -22.90 -9.25
N ASP A 17 0.80 -23.40 -10.37
CA ASP A 17 0.05 -22.61 -11.36
C ASP A 17 -1.20 -21.98 -10.73
N ALA A 18 -1.89 -22.71 -9.84
CA ALA A 18 -3.02 -22.17 -9.08
C ALA A 18 -2.59 -21.01 -8.17
N ILE A 19 -1.47 -21.14 -7.44
CA ILE A 19 -0.94 -20.09 -6.57
C ILE A 19 -0.48 -18.88 -7.38
N GLU A 20 0.23 -19.08 -8.50
CA GLU A 20 0.70 -17.99 -9.36
C GLU A 20 -0.44 -17.27 -10.08
N SER A 21 -1.53 -17.98 -10.39
CA SER A 21 -2.73 -17.38 -10.99
C SER A 21 -3.51 -16.48 -10.00
N VAL A 22 -3.30 -16.68 -8.70
CA VAL A 22 -3.89 -15.82 -7.67
C VAL A 22 -3.09 -14.53 -7.66
N LYS A 23 -3.70 -13.44 -8.16
CA LYS A 23 -3.14 -12.08 -8.07
C LYS A 23 -2.75 -11.80 -6.61
N PRO A 24 -1.45 -11.86 -6.25
CA PRO A 24 -1.03 -11.88 -4.85
C PRO A 24 -1.27 -10.51 -4.18
N VAL A 25 -1.39 -9.47 -5.01
CA VAL A 25 -1.70 -8.10 -4.62
C VAL A 25 -2.66 -7.51 -5.63
N ASN A 26 -3.70 -6.84 -5.13
CA ASN A 26 -4.57 -6.00 -5.96
C ASN A 26 -4.22 -4.53 -5.76
N ILE A 27 -4.07 -3.80 -6.86
CA ILE A 27 -3.90 -2.35 -6.85
C ILE A 27 -5.28 -1.71 -6.77
N VAL A 28 -5.51 -0.90 -5.75
CA VAL A 28 -6.77 -0.17 -5.55
C VAL A 28 -6.50 1.31 -5.31
N TYR A 29 -7.48 2.16 -5.62
CA TYR A 29 -7.41 3.59 -5.38
C TYR A 29 -8.33 3.98 -4.24
N GLY A 30 -7.83 4.84 -3.35
CA GLY A 30 -8.58 5.35 -2.23
C GLY A 30 -8.49 6.87 -2.12
N LYS A 31 -9.41 7.44 -1.35
CA LYS A 31 -9.45 8.86 -0.99
C LYS A 31 -9.33 9.00 0.52
N VAL A 32 -8.44 9.86 0.99
CA VAL A 32 -8.28 10.15 2.42
C VAL A 32 -9.48 10.98 2.88
N GLU A 33 -10.22 10.49 3.88
CA GLU A 33 -11.37 11.18 4.46
C GLU A 33 -10.98 11.99 5.71
N SER A 34 -10.19 11.39 6.59
CA SER A 34 -9.72 12.02 7.82
C SER A 34 -8.33 11.49 8.19
N VAL A 35 -7.55 12.28 8.95
CA VAL A 35 -6.17 11.95 9.35
C VAL A 35 -6.02 11.64 10.84
N SER A 36 -6.97 12.06 11.67
CA SER A 36 -7.00 11.77 13.12
C SER A 36 -8.44 11.47 13.57
N PRO A 37 -8.87 10.19 13.56
CA PRO A 37 -8.15 8.99 13.12
C PRO A 37 -8.03 8.88 11.59
N LEU A 38 -6.99 8.20 11.09
CA LEU A 38 -6.80 7.99 9.65
C LEU A 38 -7.92 7.10 9.09
N LYS A 39 -8.66 7.65 8.12
CA LYS A 39 -9.71 6.96 7.38
C LYS A 39 -9.51 7.15 5.87
N VAL A 40 -9.61 6.05 5.14
CA VAL A 40 -9.45 6.04 3.68
C VAL A 40 -10.63 5.32 3.06
N SER A 41 -11.33 5.96 2.15
CA SER A 41 -12.41 5.34 1.38
C SER A 41 -11.86 4.74 0.09
N VAL A 42 -12.07 3.45 -0.12
CA VAL A 42 -11.71 2.71 -1.33
C VAL A 42 -12.97 2.45 -2.14
N GLU A 43 -12.94 2.86 -3.42
CA GLU A 43 -14.05 2.67 -4.38
C GLU A 43 -15.43 3.17 -3.89
N ASN A 44 -15.46 4.14 -2.96
CA ASN A 44 -16.67 4.68 -2.32
C ASN A 44 -17.58 3.63 -1.65
N LYS A 45 -17.05 2.44 -1.33
CA LYS A 45 -17.82 1.34 -0.72
C LYS A 45 -17.21 0.83 0.57
N LEU A 46 -15.90 0.98 0.73
CA LEU A 46 -15.15 0.44 1.86
C LEU A 46 -14.35 1.55 2.53
N THR A 47 -14.65 1.85 3.80
CA THR A 47 -13.85 2.76 4.61
C THR A 47 -12.85 1.96 5.44
N LEU A 48 -11.56 2.22 5.20
CA LEU A 48 -10.46 1.61 5.92
C LEU A 48 -10.10 2.42 7.16
N THR A 49 -9.87 1.72 8.27
CA THR A 49 -9.38 2.31 9.52
C THR A 49 -7.86 2.14 9.67
N LYS A 50 -7.28 2.79 10.68
CA LYS A 50 -5.83 2.73 10.96
C LYS A 50 -5.27 1.31 11.06
N ASP A 51 -6.02 0.37 11.64
CA ASP A 51 -5.55 -1.02 11.85
C ASP A 51 -5.44 -1.81 10.54
N GLN A 52 -6.17 -1.38 9.51
CA GLN A 52 -6.18 -1.98 8.18
C GLN A 52 -5.14 -1.34 7.25
N LEU A 53 -4.58 -0.19 7.63
CA LEU A 53 -3.67 0.58 6.79
C LEU A 53 -2.22 0.44 7.27
N ILE A 54 -1.37 -0.03 6.38
CA ILE A 54 0.08 0.03 6.55
C ILE A 54 0.54 1.32 5.86
N VAL A 55 0.92 2.32 6.66
CA VAL A 55 1.40 3.62 6.16
C VAL A 55 2.93 3.62 6.19
N PRO A 56 3.61 3.78 5.04
CA PRO A 56 5.06 3.88 5.01
C PRO A 56 5.56 5.11 5.76
N ASN A 57 6.76 5.00 6.33
CA ASN A 57 7.46 6.07 7.05
C ASN A 57 7.70 7.35 6.23
N ARG A 58 7.43 7.32 4.92
CA ARG A 58 7.58 8.48 4.05
C ARG A 58 6.48 9.55 4.23
N PHE A 59 5.32 9.16 4.76
CA PHE A 59 4.18 10.07 4.98
C PHE A 59 4.25 10.72 6.36
N LYS A 60 5.30 11.49 6.60
CA LYS A 60 5.53 12.18 7.87
C LYS A 60 6.08 13.58 7.66
N ILE A 61 6.18 14.32 8.75
CA ILE A 61 6.90 15.60 8.77
C ILE A 61 8.40 15.28 8.86
N TYR A 62 9.17 15.88 7.97
CA TYR A 62 10.62 15.85 7.96
C TYR A 62 11.14 17.18 8.48
N GLU A 63 12.13 17.12 9.37
CA GLU A 63 12.91 18.28 9.80
C GLU A 63 14.29 18.14 9.15
N ILE A 64 14.68 19.16 8.38
CA ILE A 64 15.89 19.16 7.57
C ILE A 64 16.72 20.36 8.03
N ASP A 65 17.91 20.10 8.53
CA ASP A 65 18.88 21.16 8.82
C ASP A 65 19.37 21.75 7.51
N CYS A 66 19.20 23.06 7.36
CA CYS A 66 19.52 23.80 6.15
C CYS A 66 20.49 24.92 6.50
N GLU A 67 21.54 25.06 5.69
CA GLU A 67 22.43 26.21 5.72
C GLU A 67 22.22 27.03 4.46
N ILE A 68 21.76 28.27 4.62
CA ILE A 68 21.61 29.23 3.51
C ILE A 68 22.39 30.48 3.91
N GLU A 69 23.39 30.85 3.09
CA GLU A 69 24.20 32.06 3.30
C GLU A 69 24.77 32.17 4.74
N SER A 70 25.37 31.07 5.23
CA SER A 70 25.96 30.97 6.58
C SER A 70 24.98 31.11 7.76
N LYS A 71 23.67 31.00 7.51
CA LYS A 71 22.64 30.85 8.55
C LYS A 71 22.15 29.42 8.59
N ILE A 72 22.27 28.79 9.76
CA ILE A 72 21.72 27.47 10.04
C ILE A 72 20.28 27.64 10.51
N GLY A 73 19.36 26.91 9.87
CA GLY A 73 17.96 26.86 10.24
C GLY A 73 17.37 25.47 10.01
N ILE A 74 16.20 25.22 10.60
CA ILE A 74 15.48 23.95 10.44
C ILE A 74 14.33 24.20 9.45
N ALA A 75 14.40 23.58 8.28
CA ALA A 75 13.29 23.54 7.34
C ALA A 75 12.36 22.37 7.71
N LYS A 76 11.06 22.62 7.76
CA LYS A 76 10.04 21.59 7.97
C LYS A 76 9.37 21.26 6.64
N TYR A 77 9.49 20.00 6.21
CA TYR A 77 8.80 19.47 5.05
C TYR A 77 7.68 18.53 5.50
N ASP A 78 6.44 19.01 5.43
CA ASP A 78 5.25 18.23 5.78
C ASP A 78 4.80 17.35 4.63
N ASN A 79 5.10 16.05 4.71
CA ASN A 79 4.63 15.05 3.78
C ASN A 79 3.53 14.15 4.34
N THR A 80 2.81 14.57 5.39
CA THR A 80 1.70 13.80 5.95
C THR A 80 0.53 13.70 4.97
N LEU A 81 -0.24 12.60 5.03
CA LEU A 81 -1.47 12.47 4.25
C LEU A 81 -2.49 13.52 4.68
N LYS A 82 -3.26 14.07 3.74
CA LYS A 82 -4.25 15.13 3.98
C LYS A 82 -5.64 14.71 3.51
N PRO A 83 -6.72 15.16 4.18
CA PRO A 83 -8.08 14.93 3.72
C PRO A 83 -8.28 15.39 2.28
N GLY A 84 -8.93 14.57 1.46
CA GLY A 84 -9.19 14.84 0.05
C GLY A 84 -8.13 14.28 -0.92
N GLU A 85 -6.96 13.87 -0.43
CA GLU A 85 -5.91 13.28 -1.28
C GLU A 85 -6.33 11.92 -1.85
N ASN A 86 -6.04 11.71 -3.12
CA ASN A 86 -6.16 10.39 -3.76
C ASN A 86 -4.86 9.62 -3.56
N ILE A 87 -4.97 8.36 -3.16
CA ILE A 87 -3.84 7.46 -2.91
C ILE A 87 -4.02 6.13 -3.64
N ILE A 88 -2.90 5.50 -3.95
CA ILE A 88 -2.84 4.15 -4.50
C ILE A 88 -2.39 3.19 -3.40
N LEU A 89 -3.08 2.06 -3.31
CA LEU A 89 -2.92 1.08 -2.25
C LEU A 89 -2.73 -0.32 -2.85
N PHE A 90 -1.95 -1.12 -2.16
CA PHE A 90 -1.83 -2.56 -2.40
C PHE A 90 -2.65 -3.31 -1.36
N ARG A 91 -3.68 -4.04 -1.80
CA ARG A 91 -4.43 -4.96 -0.96
C ARG A 91 -3.66 -6.27 -0.84
N MET A 92 -3.30 -6.65 0.39
CA MET A 92 -2.54 -7.88 0.65
C MET A 92 -3.44 -9.12 0.69
N GLN A 93 -2.91 -10.26 0.26
CA GLN A 93 -3.58 -11.57 0.30
C GLN A 93 -3.70 -12.08 1.75
N GLY A 94 -4.84 -12.66 2.11
CA GLY A 94 -5.06 -13.26 3.43
C GLY A 94 -5.72 -12.36 4.48
N GLY A 95 -6.06 -11.10 4.16
CA GLY A 95 -6.75 -10.20 5.10
C GLY A 95 -7.24 -8.87 4.51
N GLN A 96 -7.79 -7.99 5.37
CA GLN A 96 -8.19 -6.61 5.03
C GLN A 96 -7.03 -5.60 5.26
N GLN A 97 -5.79 -5.99 4.99
CA GLN A 97 -4.65 -5.08 5.10
C GLN A 97 -4.32 -4.43 3.76
N TYR A 98 -4.03 -3.13 3.82
CA TYR A 98 -3.78 -2.27 2.67
C TYR A 98 -2.50 -1.47 2.92
N LEU A 99 -1.51 -1.65 2.05
CA LEU A 99 -0.28 -0.86 2.05
C LEU A 99 -0.49 0.41 1.23
N VAL A 100 -0.34 1.58 1.85
CA VAL A 100 -0.31 2.85 1.11
C VAL A 100 0.97 2.91 0.31
N ILE A 101 0.88 3.08 -1.00
CA ILE A 101 2.05 3.17 -1.88
C ILE A 101 2.38 4.64 -2.15
N ASP A 102 1.47 5.38 -2.80
CA ASP A 102 1.72 6.78 -3.16
C ASP A 102 0.45 7.63 -3.20
N ARG A 103 0.61 8.96 -3.30
CA ARG A 103 -0.45 9.87 -3.76
C ARG A 103 -0.55 9.81 -5.28
N VAL A 104 -1.75 10.00 -5.79
CA VAL A 104 -2.03 10.02 -7.22
C VAL A 104 -2.60 11.38 -7.58
N VAL A 105 -2.04 12.01 -8.61
CA VAL A 105 -2.59 13.20 -9.25
C VAL A 105 -3.27 12.74 -10.54
N LYS A 106 -4.57 13.04 -10.68
CA LYS A 106 -5.32 12.84 -11.91
C LYS A 106 -5.64 14.18 -12.53
#